data_AF-A0ABC8ZDC9-F1
#
_entry.id   AF-A0ABC8ZDC9-F1
#
_cell.length_a   1.000
_cell.length_b   1.000
_cell.length_c   1.000
_cell.angle_alpha   90.00
_cell.angle_beta   90.00
_cell.angle_gamma   90.00
#
_symmetry.space_group_name_H-M   'P 1'
#
loop_
_entity.id
_entity.type
_entity.pdbx_description
1 polymer ?
#
loop_
_entity_poly.entity_id
_entity_poly.type
_entity_poly.pdbx_seq_one_letter_code
_entity_poly.pdbx_strand_id
1 'polypeptide(L)'
;MAQYAESSGGRRSKSRVHAGRNVELDPVGELSGFPLIRCPACVLARVVEGRTKKDIENHGRLYFKCARNALPKLCGYYGFEKQYFQMLKDLGVVVVRPSQWAEFVNEEEEDSVDSPNDDKQKKALEQKMDNVIWKMNVFFACVVFMFVGGVLMYCAMK
;
A
#
# COMPACT_ATOMS: atom_id res chain seq x y z
N MET A 1 31.74 37.04 -22.66
CA MET A 1 30.48 37.68 -22.24
C MET A 1 29.35 36.94 -22.93
N ALA A 2 28.51 36.24 -22.16
CA ALA A 2 27.48 35.36 -22.70
C ALA A 2 26.33 36.17 -23.31
N GLN A 3 25.93 35.77 -24.51
CA GLN A 3 24.92 36.40 -25.35
C GLN A 3 23.51 36.09 -24.85
N TYR A 4 22.68 37.12 -24.86
CA TYR A 4 21.23 37.12 -24.72
C TYR A 4 20.62 36.98 -26.13
N ALA A 5 19.63 36.10 -26.29
CA ALA A 5 18.76 36.08 -27.47
C ALA A 5 17.35 35.57 -27.09
N GLU A 6 16.37 36.16 -27.74
CA GLU A 6 14.95 36.26 -27.40
C GLU A 6 14.08 35.04 -27.76
N SER A 7 12.93 34.96 -27.06
CA SER A 7 11.56 34.81 -27.58
C SER A 7 11.22 33.70 -28.60
N SER A 8 10.27 32.85 -28.22
CA SER A 8 9.28 32.32 -29.17
C SER A 8 7.89 32.24 -28.54
N GLY A 9 7.07 33.24 -28.84
CA GLY A 9 5.63 33.20 -28.64
C GLY A 9 4.98 32.33 -29.72
N GLY A 10 4.15 31.38 -29.30
CA GLY A 10 3.32 30.56 -30.19
C GLY A 10 1.88 30.47 -29.69
N ARG A 11 1.05 31.45 -30.04
CA ARG A 11 -0.42 31.34 -29.97
C ARG A 11 -0.93 30.65 -31.25
N ARG A 12 -1.73 29.59 -31.13
CA ARG A 12 -2.85 29.24 -32.06
C ARG A 12 -3.71 28.15 -31.41
N SER A 13 -4.83 28.52 -30.78
CA SER A 13 -6.19 28.68 -31.33
C SER A 13 -7.03 27.41 -31.35
N LYS A 14 -7.97 27.37 -30.39
CA LYS A 14 -9.39 27.02 -30.49
C LYS A 14 -9.75 25.68 -31.18
N SER A 15 -10.25 24.73 -30.38
CA SER A 15 -11.29 23.82 -30.86
C SER A 15 -12.37 23.57 -29.80
N ARG A 16 -13.56 24.02 -30.19
CA ARG A 16 -14.93 23.53 -29.96
C ARG A 16 -15.28 22.80 -28.66
N VAL A 17 -16.25 23.43 -28.00
CA VAL A 17 -17.28 22.87 -27.12
C VAL A 17 -17.77 21.52 -27.66
N HIS A 18 -17.59 20.46 -26.86
CA HIS A 18 -18.51 19.33 -26.84
C HIS A 18 -19.09 19.22 -25.44
N ALA A 19 -20.33 19.68 -25.33
CA ALA A 19 -21.24 19.31 -24.26
C ALA A 19 -21.55 17.82 -24.42
N GLY A 20 -20.88 17.03 -23.60
CA GLY A 20 -21.12 15.61 -23.36
C GLY A 20 -20.40 15.32 -22.05
N ARG A 21 -21.02 14.60 -21.12
CA ARG A 21 -20.34 14.13 -19.91
C ARG A 21 -19.22 13.19 -20.35
N ASN A 22 -18.05 13.77 -20.67
CA ASN A 22 -16.80 13.05 -20.81
C ASN A 22 -16.56 12.42 -19.44
N VAL A 23 -16.67 11.10 -19.36
CA VAL A 23 -15.93 10.35 -18.36
C VAL A 23 -14.48 10.51 -18.79
N GLU A 24 -13.87 11.64 -18.41
CA GLU A 24 -12.45 11.86 -18.54
C GLU A 24 -11.79 10.79 -17.68
N LEU A 25 -11.32 9.73 -18.33
CA LEU A 25 -10.54 8.68 -17.67
C LEU A 25 -9.35 9.35 -17.00
N ASP A 26 -9.17 9.08 -15.70
CA ASP A 26 -8.04 9.62 -14.97
C ASP A 26 -6.73 9.10 -15.59
N PRO A 27 -5.72 9.96 -15.78
CA PRO A 27 -4.44 9.52 -16.30
C PRO A 27 -3.82 8.52 -15.33
N VAL A 28 -3.11 7.53 -15.86
CA VAL A 28 -2.45 6.51 -15.06
C VAL A 28 -1.01 6.95 -14.77
N GLY A 29 -0.57 6.76 -13.52
CA GLY A 29 0.80 7.03 -13.11
C GLY A 29 1.78 6.08 -13.78
N GLU A 30 2.87 6.61 -14.30
CA GLU A 30 3.94 5.86 -14.97
C GLU A 30 4.73 4.96 -14.00
N LEU A 31 4.86 5.36 -12.74
CA LEU A 31 5.63 4.65 -11.72
C LEU A 31 4.83 3.54 -11.03
N SER A 32 3.53 3.76 -10.83
CA SER A 32 2.65 2.84 -10.08
C SER A 32 1.66 2.08 -10.93
N GLY A 33 1.28 2.59 -12.10
CA GLY A 33 0.10 2.12 -12.80
C GLY A 33 -1.22 2.51 -12.11
N PHE A 34 -1.22 3.36 -11.09
CA PHE A 34 -2.44 3.79 -10.42
C PHE A 34 -3.07 5.03 -11.07
N PRO A 35 -4.41 5.14 -11.08
CA PRO A 35 -5.07 6.35 -11.58
C PRO A 35 -4.72 7.56 -10.72
N LEU A 36 -4.36 8.66 -11.37
CA LEU A 36 -4.05 9.97 -10.79
C LEU A 36 -5.33 10.82 -10.70
N ILE A 37 -6.17 10.41 -9.74
CA ILE A 37 -7.49 11.00 -9.51
C ILE A 37 -7.41 12.48 -9.13
N ARG A 38 -8.55 13.16 -9.13
CA ARG A 38 -8.65 14.48 -8.50
C ARG A 38 -8.31 14.37 -7.01
N CYS A 39 -7.56 15.35 -6.51
CA CYS A 39 -7.13 15.38 -5.12
C CYS A 39 -8.36 15.37 -4.20
N PRO A 40 -8.46 14.41 -3.27
CA PRO A 40 -9.64 14.27 -2.40
C PRO A 40 -9.76 15.42 -1.40
N ALA A 41 -8.66 16.10 -1.07
CA ALA A 41 -8.67 17.18 -0.09
C ALA A 41 -9.14 18.52 -0.69
N CYS A 42 -8.73 18.83 -1.93
CA CYS A 42 -9.02 20.15 -2.52
C CYS A 42 -9.86 20.11 -3.78
N VAL A 43 -10.03 18.95 -4.43
CA VAL A 43 -10.77 18.70 -5.69
C VAL A 43 -10.38 19.55 -6.91
N LEU A 44 -9.45 20.49 -6.75
CA LEU A 44 -9.07 21.50 -7.74
C LEU A 44 -7.89 21.09 -8.62
N ALA A 45 -7.14 20.07 -8.21
CA ALA A 45 -5.98 19.58 -8.94
C ALA A 45 -5.88 18.06 -8.84
N ARG A 46 -5.21 17.43 -9.81
CA ARG A 46 -4.91 16.00 -9.77
C ARG A 46 -3.81 15.68 -8.76
N VAL A 47 -3.84 14.45 -8.28
CA VAL A 47 -2.74 13.85 -7.55
C VAL A 47 -1.59 13.59 -8.51
N VAL A 48 -0.35 13.79 -8.06
CA VAL A 48 0.87 13.44 -8.78
C VAL A 48 1.64 12.41 -7.98
N GLU A 49 2.30 11.50 -8.68
CA GLU A 49 3.19 10.51 -8.08
C GLU A 49 4.65 10.97 -8.12
N GLY A 50 5.48 10.38 -7.29
CA GLY A 50 6.92 10.62 -7.30
C GLY A 50 7.67 9.70 -6.34
N ARG A 51 9.00 9.70 -6.44
CA ARG A 51 9.88 8.98 -5.51
C ARG A 51 10.56 9.94 -4.55
N THR A 52 10.61 9.57 -3.28
CA THR A 52 11.38 10.24 -2.24
C THR A 52 12.87 10.18 -2.57
N LYS A 53 13.56 11.33 -2.45
CA LYS A 53 15.00 11.47 -2.78
C LYS A 53 15.87 11.81 -1.56
N LYS A 54 15.28 12.38 -0.51
CA LYS A 54 16.02 13.11 0.55
C LYS A 54 16.29 12.27 1.81
N ASP A 55 15.45 11.29 2.07
CA ASP A 55 15.40 10.60 3.37
C ASP A 55 15.98 9.19 3.23
N ILE A 56 16.88 8.77 4.12
CA ILE A 56 17.57 7.46 4.05
C ILE A 56 16.58 6.32 4.30
N GLU A 57 15.69 6.47 5.28
CA GLU A 57 14.71 5.44 5.64
C GLU A 57 13.66 5.29 4.54
N ASN A 58 13.26 6.41 3.96
CA ASN A 58 12.23 6.45 2.94
C ASN A 58 12.78 6.50 1.53
N HIS A 59 14.08 6.31 1.28
CA HIS A 59 14.68 6.54 -0.04
C HIS A 59 14.01 5.70 -1.13
N GLY A 60 13.64 6.33 -2.26
CA GLY A 60 13.07 5.64 -3.42
C GLY A 60 11.61 5.21 -3.27
N ARG A 61 11.00 5.34 -2.08
CA ARG A 61 9.59 5.05 -1.83
C ARG A 61 8.69 5.92 -2.68
N LEU A 62 7.65 5.30 -3.22
CA LEU A 62 6.65 5.98 -4.01
C LEU A 62 5.67 6.74 -3.10
N TYR A 63 5.43 7.99 -3.45
CA TYR A 63 4.45 8.86 -2.80
C TYR A 63 3.50 9.48 -3.81
N PHE A 64 2.36 9.91 -3.30
CA PHE A 64 1.30 10.61 -4.00
C PHE A 64 1.00 11.91 -3.27
N LYS A 65 0.90 13.02 -3.99
CA LYS A 65 0.58 14.32 -3.39
C LYS A 65 -0.28 15.16 -4.31
N CYS A 66 -0.94 16.18 -3.78
CA CYS A 66 -1.61 17.15 -4.63
C CYS A 66 -0.57 17.93 -5.45
N ALA A 67 -0.85 18.22 -6.73
CA ALA A 67 -0.02 19.13 -7.52
C ALA A 67 0.12 20.53 -6.88
N ARG A 68 -0.86 20.94 -6.05
CA ARG A 68 -0.85 22.19 -5.27
C ARG A 68 -0.11 22.07 -3.92
N ASN A 69 0.48 20.92 -3.63
CA ASN A 69 1.46 20.74 -2.55
C ASN A 69 2.87 21.12 -3.04
N ALA A 70 2.96 22.31 -3.64
CA ALA A 70 4.17 23.02 -4.05
C ALA A 70 4.17 24.37 -3.31
N LEU A 71 5.28 25.12 -3.30
CA LEU A 71 5.32 26.43 -2.62
C LEU A 71 4.65 27.52 -3.47
N PRO A 72 3.79 28.39 -2.89
CA PRO A 72 3.22 28.31 -1.54
C PRO A 72 2.28 27.10 -1.38
N LYS A 73 2.35 26.38 -0.24
CA LYS A 73 1.58 25.15 -0.02
C LYS A 73 0.08 25.44 0.05
N LEU A 74 -0.63 25.24 -1.06
CA LEU A 74 -2.07 25.49 -1.19
C LEU A 74 -2.93 24.25 -0.87
N CYS A 75 -2.31 23.07 -0.77
CA CYS A 75 -2.97 21.84 -0.36
C CYS A 75 -1.98 20.91 0.35
N GLY A 76 -2.40 20.32 1.48
CA GLY A 76 -1.56 19.44 2.30
C GLY A 76 -1.66 17.95 1.95
N TYR A 77 -2.44 17.56 0.94
CA TYR A 77 -2.62 16.15 0.60
C TYR A 77 -1.30 15.50 0.18
N TYR A 78 -0.95 14.44 0.90
CA TYR A 78 0.24 13.63 0.74
C TYR A 78 -0.03 12.23 1.32
N GLY A 79 0.44 11.19 0.67
CA GLY A 79 0.38 9.82 1.19
C GLY A 79 1.38 8.92 0.47
N PHE A 80 1.80 7.85 1.12
CA PHE A 80 2.60 6.81 0.47
C PHE A 80 1.70 5.84 -0.32
N GLU A 81 2.31 5.07 -1.21
CA GLU A 81 1.64 4.12 -2.11
C GLU A 81 0.53 3.28 -1.46
N LYS A 82 0.81 2.62 -0.33
CA LYS A 82 -0.19 1.79 0.36
C LYS A 82 -1.41 2.59 0.82
N GLN A 83 -1.20 3.81 1.32
CA GLN A 83 -2.30 4.68 1.76
C GLN A 83 -3.11 5.17 0.56
N TYR A 84 -2.45 5.50 -0.54
CA TYR A 84 -3.10 5.90 -1.77
C TYR A 84 -3.95 4.79 -2.36
N PHE A 85 -3.39 3.57 -2.44
CA PHE A 85 -4.10 2.39 -2.93
C PHE A 85 -5.33 2.04 -2.09
N GLN A 86 -5.20 2.08 -0.75
CA GLN A 86 -6.34 1.85 0.12
C GLN A 86 -7.45 2.89 -0.12
N MET A 87 -7.09 4.16 -0.24
CA MET A 87 -8.04 5.21 -0.57
C MET A 87 -8.71 4.99 -1.93
N LEU A 88 -7.98 4.53 -2.95
CA LEU A 88 -8.58 4.19 -4.25
C LEU A 88 -9.59 3.04 -4.16
N LYS A 89 -9.34 2.04 -3.29
CA LYS A 89 -10.31 0.97 -2.99
C LYS A 89 -11.55 1.53 -2.32
N ASP A 90 -11.37 2.36 -1.30
CA ASP A 90 -12.47 2.92 -0.52
C ASP A 90 -13.38 3.82 -1.38
N LEU A 91 -12.81 4.48 -2.39
CA LEU A 91 -13.53 5.27 -3.39
C LEU A 91 -14.14 4.41 -4.52
N GLY A 92 -13.88 3.11 -4.57
CA GLY A 92 -14.32 2.23 -5.64
C GLY A 92 -13.68 2.54 -7.00
N VAL A 93 -12.59 3.31 -7.02
CA VAL A 93 -11.85 3.66 -8.26
C VAL A 93 -11.08 2.44 -8.77
N VAL A 94 -10.50 1.67 -7.84
CA VAL A 94 -9.84 0.42 -8.16
C VAL A 94 -10.66 -0.72 -7.56
N VAL A 95 -11.21 -1.57 -8.42
CA VAL A 95 -11.84 -2.81 -8.02
C VAL A 95 -10.80 -3.91 -8.11
N VAL A 96 -10.38 -4.43 -6.97
CA VAL A 96 -9.54 -5.63 -6.93
C VAL A 96 -10.44 -6.83 -7.21
N ARG A 97 -10.27 -7.45 -8.38
CA ARG A 97 -10.96 -8.71 -8.71
C ARG A 97 -10.43 -9.81 -7.77
N PRO A 98 -11.29 -10.46 -6.96
CA PRO A 98 -10.83 -11.48 -6.01
C PRO A 98 -10.08 -12.66 -6.65
N SER A 99 -10.36 -12.94 -7.92
CA SER A 99 -9.83 -14.11 -8.64
C SER A 99 -8.36 -13.99 -9.11
N GLN A 100 -7.71 -12.84 -8.97
CA GLN A 100 -6.34 -12.63 -9.45
C GLN A 100 -5.26 -12.97 -8.40
N TRP A 101 -5.65 -13.15 -7.13
CA TRP A 101 -4.74 -13.60 -6.06
C TRP A 101 -4.33 -15.07 -6.24
N ALA A 102 -5.19 -15.88 -6.83
CA ALA A 102 -4.93 -17.30 -7.04
C ALA A 102 -3.88 -17.56 -8.14
N GLU A 103 -3.69 -16.65 -9.09
CA GLU A 103 -2.70 -16.80 -10.16
C GLU A 103 -1.31 -16.30 -9.72
N PHE A 104 -1.22 -15.17 -8.99
CA PHE A 104 0.07 -14.68 -8.46
C PHE A 104 0.70 -15.60 -7.40
N VAL A 105 -0.12 -16.35 -6.65
CA VAL A 105 0.40 -17.35 -5.68
C VAL A 105 0.85 -18.63 -6.39
N ASN A 106 0.38 -18.89 -7.62
CA ASN A 106 0.80 -20.05 -8.41
C ASN A 106 1.95 -19.74 -9.39
N GLU A 107 2.14 -18.49 -9.82
CA GLU A 107 3.23 -18.11 -10.75
C GLU A 107 4.60 -17.89 -10.06
N GLU A 108 4.67 -17.75 -8.73
CA GLU A 108 5.95 -17.77 -7.99
C GLU A 108 6.45 -19.19 -7.67
N GLU A 109 5.70 -20.25 -8.01
CA GLU A 109 6.07 -21.65 -7.72
C GLU A 109 6.75 -22.38 -8.91
N GLU A 110 6.89 -21.72 -10.07
CA GLU A 110 7.64 -22.27 -11.22
C GLU A 110 8.65 -21.28 -11.83
N ASP A 111 9.53 -20.69 -11.01
CA ASP A 111 10.88 -20.36 -11.50
C ASP A 111 11.91 -21.10 -10.63
N SER A 112 12.25 -22.28 -11.13
CA SER A 112 13.29 -23.14 -10.62
C SER A 112 14.64 -22.41 -10.63
N VAL A 113 15.06 -21.95 -9.46
CA VAL A 113 16.49 -21.89 -9.15
C VAL A 113 16.70 -22.54 -7.79
N ASP A 114 17.06 -23.82 -7.86
CA ASP A 114 17.50 -24.67 -6.75
C ASP A 114 18.55 -23.92 -5.91
N SER A 115 18.10 -23.33 -4.79
CA SER A 115 18.93 -22.61 -3.82
C SER A 115 18.84 -23.33 -2.48
N PRO A 116 19.95 -23.88 -1.92
CA PRO A 116 19.94 -24.71 -0.71
C PRO A 116 19.50 -24.02 0.59
N ASN A 117 19.02 -22.77 0.53
CA ASN A 117 18.84 -21.89 1.67
C ASN A 117 17.38 -21.76 2.14
N ASP A 118 16.40 -22.09 1.29
CA ASP A 118 14.98 -21.93 1.62
C ASP A 118 14.49 -22.96 2.64
N ASP A 119 15.00 -24.20 2.54
CA ASP A 119 14.71 -25.30 3.45
C ASP A 119 15.02 -24.97 4.92
N LYS A 120 16.07 -24.17 5.18
CA LYS A 120 16.43 -23.77 6.54
C LYS A 120 15.44 -22.77 7.13
N GLN A 121 14.92 -21.85 6.32
CA GLN A 121 13.94 -20.87 6.80
C GLN A 121 12.59 -21.50 7.07
N LYS A 122 12.14 -22.40 6.17
CA LYS A 122 10.89 -23.15 6.34
C LYS A 122 10.91 -24.00 7.61
N LYS A 123 11.97 -24.79 7.82
CA LYS A 123 12.15 -25.61 9.03
C LYS A 123 12.20 -24.76 10.31
N ALA A 124 12.81 -23.57 10.25
CA ALA A 124 12.85 -22.65 11.38
C ALA A 124 11.47 -22.02 11.69
N LEU A 125 10.65 -21.77 10.68
CA LEU A 125 9.27 -21.29 10.84
C LEU A 125 8.37 -22.38 11.41
N GLU A 126 8.46 -23.61 10.90
CA GLU A 126 7.74 -24.78 11.42
C GLU A 126 8.10 -25.03 12.89
N GLN A 127 9.39 -25.01 13.23
CA GLN A 127 9.85 -25.18 14.61
C GLN A 127 9.36 -24.05 15.54
N LYS A 128 9.24 -22.82 15.03
CA LYS A 128 8.66 -21.70 15.80
C LYS A 128 7.18 -21.92 16.05
N MET A 129 6.43 -22.42 15.06
CA MET A 129 5.01 -22.73 15.20
C MET A 129 4.78 -23.85 16.22
N ASP A 130 5.56 -24.93 16.17
CA ASP A 130 5.45 -26.03 17.15
C ASP A 130 5.74 -25.57 18.58
N ASN A 131 6.74 -24.71 18.74
CA ASN A 131 7.09 -24.15 20.05
C ASN A 131 5.99 -23.22 20.58
N VAL A 132 5.29 -22.49 19.70
CA VAL A 132 4.14 -21.65 20.07
C VAL A 132 2.92 -22.52 20.42
N ILE A 133 2.61 -23.53 19.61
CA ILE A 133 1.50 -24.46 19.85
C ILE A 133 1.69 -25.17 21.19
N TRP A 134 2.89 -25.69 21.46
CA TRP A 134 3.19 -26.35 22.72
C TRP A 134 3.12 -25.39 23.92
N LYS A 135 3.64 -24.15 23.79
CA LYS A 135 3.51 -23.12 24.84
C LYS A 135 2.07 -22.75 25.13
N MET A 136 1.23 -22.62 24.10
CA MET A 136 -0.20 -22.36 24.27
C MET A 136 -0.88 -23.54 24.96
N ASN A 137 -0.63 -24.78 24.52
CA ASN A 137 -1.22 -25.96 25.15
C ASN A 137 -0.80 -26.12 26.62
N VAL A 138 0.46 -25.87 26.97
CA VAL A 138 0.94 -25.90 28.36
C VAL A 138 0.27 -24.79 29.18
N PHE A 139 0.14 -23.58 28.64
CA PHE A 139 -0.54 -22.48 29.31
C PHE A 139 -2.01 -22.80 29.60
N PHE A 140 -2.74 -23.33 28.61
CA PHE A 140 -4.13 -23.75 28.78
C PHE A 140 -4.27 -24.84 29.84
N ALA A 141 -3.39 -25.85 29.86
CA ALA A 141 -3.40 -26.88 30.89
C ALA A 141 -3.19 -26.29 32.29
N CYS A 142 -2.19 -25.42 32.48
CA CYS A 142 -1.94 -24.76 33.77
C CYS A 142 -3.15 -23.97 34.26
N VAL A 143 -3.79 -23.21 33.39
CA VAL A 143 -5.00 -22.43 33.73
C VAL A 143 -6.12 -23.36 34.17
N VAL A 144 -6.41 -24.43 33.41
CA VAL A 144 -7.44 -25.41 33.76
C VAL A 144 -7.15 -26.09 35.10
N PHE A 145 -5.91 -26.50 35.37
CA PHE A 145 -5.54 -27.10 36.66
C PHE A 145 -5.73 -26.15 37.83
N MET A 146 -5.39 -24.86 37.67
CA MET A 146 -5.60 -23.85 38.72
C MET A 146 -7.08 -23.62 39.01
N PHE A 147 -7.92 -23.56 37.97
CA PHE A 147 -9.37 -23.40 38.15
C PHE A 147 -10.02 -24.64 38.77
N VAL A 148 -9.74 -25.84 38.25
CA VAL A 148 -10.31 -27.09 38.78
C VAL A 148 -9.81 -27.34 40.20
N GLY A 149 -8.50 -27.21 40.45
CA GLY A 149 -7.91 -27.38 41.78
C GLY A 149 -8.42 -26.35 42.78
N GLY A 150 -8.55 -25.08 42.38
CA GLY A 150 -9.12 -24.02 43.22
C GLY A 150 -10.58 -24.28 43.59
N VAL A 151 -11.41 -24.71 42.64
CA VAL A 151 -12.81 -25.07 42.88
C VAL A 151 -12.92 -26.29 43.79
N LEU A 152 -12.12 -27.34 43.56
CA LEU A 152 -12.11 -28.53 44.40
C LEU A 152 -11.66 -28.22 45.83
N MET A 153 -10.60 -27.41 46.00
CA MET A 153 -10.16 -26.94 47.32
C MET A 153 -11.24 -26.12 48.01
N TYR A 154 -11.87 -25.18 47.31
CA TYR A 154 -12.94 -24.35 47.85
C TYR A 154 -14.16 -25.18 48.29
N CYS A 155 -14.54 -26.18 47.50
CA CYS A 155 -15.62 -27.10 47.84
C CYS A 155 -15.25 -28.02 49.01
N ALA A 156 -13.99 -28.44 49.17
CA ALA A 156 -13.55 -29.29 50.26
C ALA A 156 -13.39 -28.54 51.60
N MET A 157 -13.18 -27.22 51.55
CA MET A 157 -13.11 -26.36 52.73
C MET A 157 -14.48 -25.90 53.25
N LYS A 158 -15.56 -26.19 52.53
CA LYS A 158 -16.94 -25.83 52.89
C LYS A 158 -17.68 -27.05 53.41
#